data_AF-A0A6L7F3K1-F1
#
_entry.id   AF-A0A6L7F3K1-F1
#
_cell.length_a   1.000
_cell.length_b   1.000
_cell.length_c   1.000
_cell.angle_alpha   90.00
_cell.angle_beta   90.00
_cell.angle_gamma   90.00
#
_symmetry.space_group_name_H-M   'P 1'
#
loop_
_entity.id
_entity.type
_entity.pdbx_description
1 polymer ?
#
loop_
_entity_poly.entity_id
_entity_poly.type
_entity_poly.pdbx_seq_one_letter_code
_entity_poly.pdbx_strand_id
1 'polypeptide(L)' 'MLSSGRVLAAGADDDVQCAVDGWTDVVAIAAGGAHTLGVGADGCVLAAGRNDHGQCDVGQWSLRSISTPG' A
#
# COMPACT_ATOMS: atom_id res chain seq x y z
N MET A 1 10.06 19.55 -6.78
CA MET A 1 9.48 18.18 -6.76
C MET A 1 8.14 18.25 -7.45
N LEU A 2 7.98 17.55 -8.56
CA LEU A 2 6.74 17.54 -9.34
C LEU A 2 5.87 16.36 -8.89
N SER A 3 4.58 16.65 -8.62
CA SER A 3 3.45 15.74 -8.37
C SER A 3 3.37 15.03 -7.01
N SER A 4 2.24 15.20 -6.33
CA SER A 4 1.89 14.80 -4.97
C SER A 4 1.79 13.30 -4.69
N GLY A 5 2.42 12.44 -5.50
CA GLY A 5 2.41 10.98 -5.32
C GLY A 5 1.02 10.35 -5.17
N ARG A 6 0.01 10.87 -5.88
CA ARG A 6 -1.37 10.35 -5.82
C ARG A 6 -1.51 9.05 -6.59
N VAL A 7 -2.39 8.17 -6.10
CA VAL A 7 -2.71 6.88 -6.70
C VAL A 7 -4.16 6.87 -7.18
N LEU A 8 -4.42 6.22 -8.32
CA LEU A 8 -5.75 5.89 -8.81
C LEU A 8 -5.83 4.38 -9.00
N ALA A 9 -6.95 3.78 -8.60
CA ALA A 9 -7.24 2.36 -8.79
C ALA A 9 -8.59 2.20 -9.49
N ALA A 10 -8.69 1.19 -10.34
CA ALA A 10 -9.92 0.81 -11.03
C ALA A 10 -9.94 -0.70 -11.21
N GLY A 11 -11.10 -1.32 -11.03
CA GLY A 11 -11.27 -2.77 -11.12
C GLY A 11 -12.38 -3.26 -10.20
N ALA A 12 -12.40 -4.57 -9.95
CA ALA A 12 -13.24 -5.13 -8.89
C ALA A 12 -12.86 -4.49 -7.55
N ASP A 13 -13.86 -4.21 -6.73
CA ASP A 13 -13.70 -3.50 -5.46
C ASP A 13 -14.54 -4.11 -4.33
N ASP A 14 -14.93 -5.38 -4.48
CA ASP A 14 -15.77 -6.08 -3.50
C ASP A 14 -15.09 -6.22 -2.12
N ASP A 15 -13.75 -6.17 -2.08
CA ASP A 15 -12.94 -6.20 -0.86
C ASP A 15 -12.27 -4.84 -0.57
N VAL A 16 -12.74 -3.73 -1.17
CA VAL A 16 -12.17 -2.36 -1.04
C VAL A 16 -10.72 -2.19 -1.51
N GLN A 17 -10.24 -3.06 -2.39
CA GLN A 17 -8.88 -3.01 -2.94
C GLN A 17 -8.57 -1.78 -3.81
N CYS A 18 -9.58 -1.00 -4.21
CA CYS A 18 -9.44 0.27 -4.92
C CYS A 18 -9.50 1.50 -4.00
N ALA A 19 -9.65 1.34 -2.68
CA ALA A 19 -9.72 2.45 -1.72
C ALA A 19 -8.34 3.12 -1.48
N VAL A 20 -7.89 3.88 -2.48
CA VAL A 20 -6.55 4.53 -2.53
C VAL A 20 -6.63 6.05 -2.62
N ASP A 21 -7.81 6.64 -2.49
CA ASP A 21 -8.08 8.08 -2.66
C ASP A 21 -7.32 8.97 -1.65
N GLY A 22 -7.08 8.44 -0.45
CA GLY A 22 -6.29 9.11 0.60
C GLY A 22 -4.78 8.92 0.49
N TRP A 23 -4.28 8.16 -0.48
CA TRP A 23 -2.85 7.85 -0.57
C TRP A 23 -2.09 9.01 -1.20
N THR A 24 -1.08 9.50 -0.48
CA THR A 24 -0.23 10.62 -0.89
C THR A 24 1.24 10.25 -0.79
N ASP A 25 2.07 10.94 -1.57
CA ASP A 25 3.53 10.77 -1.59
C ASP A 25 3.96 9.31 -1.82
N VAL A 26 3.14 8.52 -2.51
CA VAL A 26 3.44 7.12 -2.86
C VAL A 26 4.50 7.09 -3.95
N VAL A 27 5.54 6.28 -3.72
CA VAL A 27 6.69 6.13 -4.63
C VAL A 27 6.74 4.77 -5.31
N ALA A 28 6.03 3.76 -4.80
CA ALA A 28 5.83 2.48 -5.48
C ALA A 28 4.52 1.80 -5.05
N ILE A 29 3.99 0.93 -5.91
CA ILE A 29 2.71 0.23 -5.74
C ILE A 29 2.87 -1.25 -6.11
N ALA A 30 2.17 -2.13 -5.40
CA ALA A 30 1.97 -3.53 -5.78
C ALA A 30 0.47 -3.90 -5.66
N ALA A 31 -0.05 -4.62 -6.65
CA ALA A 31 -1.43 -5.11 -6.65
C ALA A 31 -1.45 -6.64 -6.66
N GLY A 32 -2.21 -7.23 -5.74
CA GLY A 32 -2.52 -8.65 -5.67
C GLY A 32 -3.92 -8.96 -6.19
N GLY A 33 -4.43 -10.17 -5.92
CA GLY A 33 -5.74 -10.59 -6.42
C GLY A 33 -6.92 -9.78 -5.87
N ALA A 34 -6.89 -9.44 -4.58
CA ALA A 34 -7.92 -8.66 -3.89
C ALA A 34 -7.31 -7.70 -2.85
N HIS A 35 -6.07 -7.25 -3.05
CA HIS A 35 -5.41 -6.27 -2.19
C HIS A 35 -4.40 -5.43 -2.96
N THR A 36 -4.14 -4.23 -2.45
CA THR A 36 -3.23 -3.24 -3.02
C THR A 36 -2.34 -2.70 -1.91
N LEU A 37 -1.04 -2.56 -2.20
CA LEU A 37 -0.02 -2.02 -1.30
C LEU A 37 0.65 -0.80 -1.95
N GLY A 38 0.97 0.20 -1.14
CA GLY A 38 1.73 1.37 -1.54
C GLY A 38 2.82 1.69 -0.54
N VAL A 39 3.99 2.14 -0.99
CA VAL A 39 5.04 2.66 -0.12
C VAL A 39 5.18 4.16 -0.32
N GLY A 40 5.09 4.91 0.78
CA GLY A 40 5.30 6.34 0.84
C GLY A 40 6.78 6.72 0.72
N ALA A 41 7.06 7.97 0.33
CA ALA A 41 8.41 8.52 0.28
C ALA A 41 9.11 8.55 1.65
N ASP A 42 8.33 8.55 2.74
CA ASP A 42 8.79 8.42 4.12
C ASP A 42 9.20 6.97 4.49
N GLY A 43 8.84 6.02 3.63
CA GLY A 43 9.08 4.59 3.78
C GLY A 43 7.95 3.84 4.50
N CYS A 44 6.85 4.49 4.88
CA CYS A 44 5.67 3.83 5.45
C CYS A 44 4.90 3.05 4.39
N VAL A 45 4.29 1.93 4.77
CA VAL A 45 3.46 1.11 3.88
C VAL A 45 1.98 1.34 4.16
N LEU A 46 1.21 1.52 3.09
CA LEU A 46 -0.25 1.61 3.08
C LEU A 46 -0.83 0.34 2.43
N ALA A 47 -2.00 -0.09 2.90
CA ALA A 47 -2.69 -1.25 2.36
C ALA A 47 -4.20 -1.00 2.22
N ALA A 48 -4.79 -1.57 1.18
CA ALA A 48 -6.23 -1.59 0.95
C ALA A 48 -6.62 -2.96 0.38
N GLY A 49 -7.81 -3.46 0.70
CA GLY A 49 -8.29 -4.74 0.20
C GLY A 49 -8.59 -5.79 1.27
N ARG A 50 -8.76 -7.02 0.79
CA ARG A 50 -8.98 -8.23 1.59
C ARG A 50 -7.87 -8.41 2.63
N ASN A 51 -8.28 -8.73 3.86
CA ASN A 51 -7.37 -8.95 4.98
C ASN A 51 -7.56 -10.29 5.71
N ASP A 52 -8.24 -11.28 5.10
CA ASP A 52 -8.54 -12.56 5.75
C ASP A 52 -7.31 -13.37 6.21
N HIS A 53 -6.12 -13.03 5.70
CA HIS A 53 -4.85 -13.64 6.08
C HIS A 53 -3.81 -12.62 6.56
N GLY A 54 -4.23 -11.41 6.93
CA GLY A 54 -3.31 -10.35 7.38
C GLY A 54 -2.55 -9.66 6.25
N GLN A 55 -3.03 -9.72 4.99
CA GLN A 55 -2.37 -9.10 3.84
C GLN A 55 -2.22 -7.57 3.98
N CYS A 56 -3.10 -6.93 4.76
CA CYS A 56 -3.12 -5.50 5.02
C CYS A 56 -2.53 -5.11 6.39
N ASP A 57 -2.01 -6.08 7.17
CA ASP A 57 -1.44 -5.83 8.50
C ASP A 57 0.00 -5.28 8.41
N VAL A 58 0.16 -4.20 7.65
CA VAL A 58 1.45 -3.61 7.26
C VAL A 58 1.89 -2.43 8.12
N GLY A 59 1.16 -2.10 9.18
CA GLY A 59 1.37 -0.87 9.97
C GLY A 59 2.73 -0.75 10.66
N GLN A 60 3.50 -1.84 10.75
CA GLN A 60 4.88 -1.84 11.27
C GLN A 60 5.94 -1.91 10.18
N TRP A 61 5.53 -2.04 8.92
CA TRP A 61 6.46 -2.18 7.80
C TRP A 61 6.96 -0.80 7.41
N SER A 62 8.28 -0.64 7.45
CA SER A 62 8.92 0.51 6.84
C SER A 62 10.16 0.08 6.09
N LEU A 63 10.45 0.78 4.99
CA LEU A 63 11.66 0.53 4.20
C LEU A 63 12.95 0.73 5.02
N ARG A 64 12.86 1.40 6.18
CA ARG A 64 13.95 1.60 7.14
C ARG A 64 14.15 0.43 8.11
N SER A 65 13.16 -0.46 8.23
CA SER A 65 13.12 -1.54 9.22
C SER A 65 13.38 -2.92 8.63
N ILE A 66 14.19 -3.03 7.56
CA ILE A 66 14.74 -4.33 7.17
C ILE A 66 15.77 -4.74 8.23
N SER A 67 15.29 -5.23 9.37
CA SER A 67 16.03 -6.14 10.22
C SER A 67 16.07 -7.46 9.48
N THR A 68 17.17 -7.73 8.80
CA THR A 68 17.49 -9.07 8.31
C THR A 68 17.30 -10.07 9.46
N PRO A 69 16.44 -11.10 9.32
CA PRO A 69 16.45 -12.22 10.25
C PRO A 69 17.85 -12.84 10.22
N GLY A 70 18.50 -12.90 11.37
CA GLY A 70 19.75 -13.64 11.56
C GLY A 70 19.53 -15.15 11.57
#